data_AF-A0AAE0EGS7-F1
#
_entry.id   AF-A0AAE0EGS7-F1
#
_cell.length_a   1.000
_cell.length_b   1.000
_cell.length_c   1.000
_cell.angle_alpha   90.00
_cell.angle_beta   90.00
_cell.angle_gamma   90.00
#
_symmetry.space_group_name_H-M   'P 1'
#
loop_
_entity.id
_entity.type
_entity.pdbx_description
1 polymer ?
#
loop_
_entity_poly.entity_id
_entity_poly.type
_entity_poly.pdbx_seq_one_letter_code
_entity_poly.pdbx_strand_id
1 'polypeptide(L)'
;MSFLHLWSVDSELDKLLISDMKLKRPENFIVASGLQGEKGSLTLTFPGVKAILELWKSSSEFCAMRSLTMVSLAQRMVSLCHSTSAASSALSAFYTRNFADRVPDIKPPLLQLLVSFWQNESEHVRMAARSLFHCAASRAIPLPLCSRKAAGNAIFVRSLSTTENDEHEIAKIELTSRDGSDSEGSPETQGISQIEEIKVLAWLESFEVQDWISCVGGTSQDAMTSHIIVAAALSIWYPSLVKPTLATLVVHPLMKLVMAINEKYSSTAAELLAEGMESTWMICIGSEIHRLIGDIFFQIECVSGPSPNSIGEHHAVPASIRETLVGTLLPSLAMADILGFLTVVESQIWSTASDSPVHLVSLKTIIRVVRGSPRSLAQYLDKSTKLAVGDVMGEINNPSIQVYDMQSVTKIKVLDASGPPGLPSLLSGASETMVTTAISALSFSPDGEGLVAFSEHGLMIRWWSLGSVWWEKLSRNFVPVQCTKLIFVPPSEGFSPKSSRSSVMANIMEHDGQGNLQENASSLSYADSLKLVIHNLDLSYRLEWVGERKVLLTRHGLELGTFQL
;
A
#
# COMPACT_ATOMS: atom_id res chain seq x y z
N MET A 1 25.55 -21.32 -0.95
CA MET A 1 25.82 -20.81 0.41
C MET A 1 27.28 -20.88 0.81
N SER A 2 27.92 -22.06 0.84
CA SER A 2 29.34 -22.18 1.22
C SER A 2 30.31 -21.26 0.47
N PHE A 3 30.07 -20.99 -0.81
CA PHE A 3 30.88 -20.06 -1.63
C PHE A 3 30.47 -18.60 -1.51
N LEU A 4 29.24 -18.34 -1.03
CA LEU A 4 28.70 -16.99 -0.92
C LEU A 4 29.02 -16.36 0.43
N HIS A 5 29.00 -17.17 1.49
CA HIS A 5 29.29 -16.76 2.85
C HIS A 5 30.76 -16.37 3.04
N LEU A 6 30.99 -15.34 3.86
CA LEU A 6 32.31 -14.83 4.18
C LEU A 6 32.82 -15.47 5.48
N TRP A 7 33.46 -16.63 5.33
CA TRP A 7 34.03 -17.40 6.43
C TRP A 7 35.11 -16.61 7.20
N SER A 8 35.27 -16.94 8.48
CA SER A 8 36.29 -16.39 9.39
C SER A 8 36.08 -14.92 9.79
N VAL A 9 34.89 -14.36 9.56
CA VAL A 9 34.52 -13.03 10.06
C VAL A 9 33.72 -13.11 11.37
N ASP A 10 32.79 -14.07 11.49
CA ASP A 10 32.06 -14.33 12.72
C ASP A 10 32.14 -15.83 13.03
N SER A 11 32.98 -16.19 14.01
CA SER A 11 33.28 -17.58 14.35
C SER A 11 32.08 -18.33 14.95
N GLU A 12 31.15 -17.62 15.60
CA GLU A 12 29.95 -18.24 16.15
C GLU A 12 28.95 -18.55 15.04
N LEU A 13 28.78 -17.63 14.08
CA LEU A 13 27.99 -17.90 12.88
C LEU A 13 28.58 -19.05 12.06
N ASP A 14 29.90 -19.05 11.84
CA ASP A 14 30.60 -20.12 11.10
C ASP A 14 30.30 -21.51 11.71
N LYS A 15 30.41 -21.63 13.05
CA LYS A 15 30.13 -22.88 13.77
C LYS A 15 28.68 -23.33 13.55
N LEU A 16 27.75 -22.39 13.66
CA LEU A 16 26.32 -22.64 13.53
C LEU A 16 25.96 -23.11 12.10
N LEU A 17 26.57 -22.49 11.08
CA LEU A 17 26.41 -22.92 9.69
C LEU A 17 26.99 -24.33 9.42
N ILE A 18 28.08 -24.70 10.10
CA ILE A 18 28.68 -26.03 9.98
C ILE A 18 27.83 -27.07 10.73
N SER A 19 27.38 -26.78 11.95
CA SER A 19 26.61 -27.73 12.77
C SER A 19 25.21 -27.96 12.24
N ASP A 20 24.47 -26.87 11.98
CA ASP A 20 23.02 -26.94 11.78
C ASP A 20 22.70 -27.09 10.29
N MET A 21 23.38 -26.34 9.43
CA MET A 21 23.19 -26.41 7.98
C MET A 21 24.12 -27.41 7.29
N LYS A 22 25.05 -28.03 8.01
CA LYS A 22 26.03 -28.98 7.46
C LYS A 22 26.84 -28.41 6.30
N LEU A 23 27.06 -27.09 6.30
CA LEU A 23 27.85 -26.44 5.26
C LEU A 23 29.32 -26.79 5.43
N LYS A 24 29.98 -27.11 4.32
CA LYS A 24 31.43 -27.27 4.28
C LYS A 24 32.07 -25.98 3.83
N ARG A 25 33.07 -25.50 4.57
CA ARG A 25 33.94 -24.42 4.12
C ARG A 25 34.72 -24.92 2.90
N PRO A 26 34.76 -24.17 1.78
CA PRO A 26 35.60 -24.53 0.64
C PRO A 26 37.07 -24.52 1.05
N GLU A 27 37.75 -25.66 0.93
CA GLU A 27 39.19 -25.81 1.15
C GLU A 27 39.93 -25.61 -0.18
N ASN A 28 41.05 -24.88 -0.17
CA ASN A 28 41.88 -24.58 -1.35
C ASN A 28 41.17 -23.86 -2.51
N PHE A 29 40.06 -23.18 -2.21
CA PHE A 29 39.29 -22.44 -3.20
C PHE A 29 39.24 -20.96 -2.80
N ILE A 30 39.86 -20.10 -3.61
CA ILE A 30 39.87 -18.66 -3.36
C ILE A 30 39.02 -17.98 -4.41
N VAL A 31 37.94 -17.33 -3.97
CA VAL A 31 37.11 -16.49 -4.82
C VAL A 31 37.81 -15.13 -4.95
N ALA A 32 38.16 -14.77 -6.19
CA ALA A 32 38.66 -13.45 -6.54
C ALA A 32 37.61 -12.74 -7.38
N SER A 33 37.58 -11.41 -7.30
CA SER A 33 36.72 -10.61 -8.18
C SER A 33 37.49 -10.11 -9.37
N GLY A 34 36.79 -10.05 -10.49
CA GLY A 34 37.32 -9.59 -11.76
C GLY A 34 36.48 -8.48 -12.36
N LEU A 35 37.15 -7.61 -13.12
CA LEU A 35 36.52 -6.66 -14.02
C LEU A 35 36.66 -7.18 -15.44
N GLN A 36 35.54 -7.39 -16.11
CA GLN A 36 35.54 -7.69 -17.54
C GLN A 36 35.83 -6.40 -18.29
N GLY A 37 36.94 -6.37 -19.04
CA GLY A 37 37.31 -5.28 -19.92
C GLY A 37 36.82 -5.50 -21.35
N GLU A 38 37.16 -4.56 -22.24
CA GLU A 38 36.80 -4.66 -23.65
C GLU A 38 37.38 -5.91 -24.33
N LYS A 39 36.68 -6.39 -25.36
CA LYS A 39 37.13 -7.52 -26.21
C LYS A 39 37.41 -8.81 -25.44
N GLY A 40 36.69 -9.06 -24.34
CA GLY A 40 36.84 -10.25 -23.53
C GLY A 40 38.09 -10.26 -22.65
N SER A 41 38.75 -9.11 -22.48
CA SER A 41 39.79 -8.96 -21.46
C SER A 41 39.21 -9.07 -20.06
N LEU A 42 39.99 -9.57 -19.10
CA LEU A 42 39.55 -9.77 -17.72
C LEU A 42 40.68 -9.40 -16.78
N THR A 43 40.44 -8.43 -15.91
CA THR A 43 41.37 -8.04 -14.84
C THR A 43 40.91 -8.72 -13.56
N LEU A 44 41.73 -9.61 -12.99
CA LEU A 44 41.43 -10.29 -11.73
C LEU A 44 42.23 -9.66 -10.58
N THR A 45 41.56 -9.43 -9.45
CA THR A 45 42.26 -9.12 -8.19
C THR A 45 42.98 -10.35 -7.67
N PHE A 46 44.15 -10.18 -7.04
CA PHE A 46 44.90 -11.33 -6.52
C PHE A 46 44.04 -12.04 -5.44
N PRO A 47 43.85 -13.36 -5.54
CA PRO A 47 42.95 -14.10 -4.66
C PRO A 47 43.36 -14.00 -3.19
N GLY A 48 42.43 -13.61 -2.31
CA GLY A 48 42.61 -13.68 -0.85
C GLY A 48 41.34 -13.32 -0.08
N VAL A 49 41.22 -13.78 1.17
CA VAL A 49 40.08 -13.43 2.06
C VAL A 49 39.97 -11.91 2.25
N LYS A 50 41.13 -11.23 2.32
CA LYS A 50 41.20 -9.76 2.34
C LYS A 50 40.64 -9.14 1.05
N ALA A 51 40.85 -9.74 -0.11
CA ALA A 51 40.39 -9.19 -1.39
C ALA A 51 38.85 -9.10 -1.47
N ILE A 52 38.13 -10.12 -0.96
CA ILE A 52 36.67 -10.05 -0.90
C ILE A 52 36.22 -8.97 0.09
N LEU A 53 36.86 -8.88 1.25
CA LEU A 53 36.55 -7.85 2.25
C LEU A 53 36.74 -6.43 1.69
N GLU A 54 37.81 -6.21 0.91
CA GLU A 54 38.07 -4.94 0.25
C GLU A 54 37.00 -4.57 -0.79
N LEU A 55 36.29 -5.54 -1.39
CA LEU A 55 35.13 -5.23 -2.24
C LEU A 55 33.95 -4.70 -1.44
N TRP A 56 33.69 -5.28 -0.26
CA TRP A 56 32.65 -4.77 0.65
C TRP A 56 32.97 -3.35 1.16
N LYS A 57 34.26 -2.97 1.20
CA LYS A 57 34.69 -1.62 1.56
C LYS A 57 34.75 -0.65 0.37
N SER A 58 34.82 -1.16 -0.86
CA SER A 58 34.98 -0.32 -2.06
C SER A 58 33.68 -0.10 -2.84
N SER A 59 32.75 -1.07 -2.86
CA SER A 59 31.55 -1.02 -3.71
C SER A 59 30.26 -1.20 -2.92
N SER A 60 29.42 -0.16 -2.88
CA SER A 60 28.05 -0.21 -2.33
C SER A 60 27.12 -1.11 -3.16
N GLU A 61 27.37 -1.22 -4.47
CA GLU A 61 26.63 -2.10 -5.38
C GLU A 61 26.86 -3.56 -5.05
N PHE A 62 28.13 -3.95 -4.87
CA PHE A 62 28.51 -5.28 -4.43
C PHE A 62 27.91 -5.60 -3.06
N CYS A 63 27.98 -4.65 -2.12
CA CYS A 63 27.35 -4.80 -0.81
C CYS A 63 25.85 -5.08 -0.92
N ALA A 64 25.14 -4.35 -1.76
CA ALA A 64 23.71 -4.52 -1.96
C ALA A 64 23.36 -5.87 -2.59
N MET A 65 23.98 -6.21 -3.72
CA MET A 65 23.71 -7.48 -4.41
C MET A 65 24.05 -8.71 -3.56
N ARG A 66 25.21 -8.67 -2.89
CA ARG A 66 25.68 -9.80 -2.08
C ARG A 66 24.84 -9.95 -0.81
N SER A 67 24.48 -8.86 -0.14
CA SER A 67 23.58 -8.90 1.02
C SER A 67 22.18 -9.36 0.62
N LEU A 68 21.63 -8.83 -0.48
CA LEU A 68 20.31 -9.22 -1.00
C LEU A 68 20.25 -10.71 -1.29
N THR A 69 21.28 -11.24 -1.95
CA THR A 69 21.38 -12.68 -2.25
C THR A 69 21.44 -13.51 -0.97
N MET A 70 22.27 -13.13 0.00
CA MET A 70 22.42 -13.88 1.25
C MET A 70 21.17 -13.84 2.12
N VAL A 71 20.56 -12.67 2.28
CA VAL A 71 19.36 -12.46 3.10
C VAL A 71 18.14 -13.15 2.48
N SER A 72 17.92 -13.00 1.17
CA SER A 72 16.80 -13.66 0.49
C SER A 72 16.90 -15.18 0.54
N LEU A 73 18.11 -15.73 0.33
CA LEU A 73 18.34 -17.17 0.43
C LEU A 73 18.18 -17.67 1.86
N ALA A 74 18.68 -16.93 2.85
CA ALA A 74 18.49 -17.26 4.26
C ALA A 74 17.00 -17.26 4.65
N GLN A 75 16.24 -16.23 4.28
CA GLN A 75 14.80 -16.15 4.52
C GLN A 75 14.04 -17.28 3.83
N ARG A 76 14.43 -17.65 2.60
CA ARG A 76 13.85 -18.81 1.92
C ARG A 76 14.14 -20.10 2.68
N MET A 77 15.36 -20.29 3.17
CA MET A 77 15.71 -21.48 3.96
C MET A 77 14.92 -21.60 5.27
N VAL A 78 14.59 -20.49 5.94
CA VAL A 78 13.69 -20.50 7.11
C VAL A 78 12.33 -21.10 6.74
N SER A 79 11.78 -20.74 5.57
CA SER A 79 10.48 -21.24 5.12
C SER A 79 10.50 -22.72 4.70
N LEU A 80 11.66 -23.25 4.28
CA LEU A 80 11.78 -24.61 3.75
C LEU A 80 12.13 -25.66 4.80
N CYS A 81 12.84 -25.29 5.87
CA CYS A 81 13.33 -26.27 6.85
C CYS A 81 13.40 -25.72 8.27
N HIS A 82 12.59 -26.28 9.17
CA HIS A 82 12.58 -25.88 10.58
C HIS A 82 13.90 -26.18 11.31
N SER A 83 14.60 -27.27 10.97
CA SER A 83 15.84 -27.65 11.64
C SER A 83 17.01 -26.70 11.37
N THR A 84 16.97 -25.94 10.27
CA THR A 84 17.97 -24.92 9.94
C THR A 84 17.50 -23.50 10.24
N SER A 85 16.29 -23.33 10.81
CA SER A 85 15.65 -22.02 10.98
C SER A 85 16.47 -21.06 11.85
N ALA A 86 17.05 -21.55 12.95
CA ALA A 86 17.92 -20.75 13.82
C ALA A 86 19.16 -20.25 13.07
N ALA A 87 19.82 -21.15 12.33
CA ALA A 87 20.98 -20.83 11.51
C ALA A 87 20.67 -19.83 10.40
N SER A 88 19.57 -20.05 9.69
CA SER A 88 19.12 -19.18 8.61
C SER A 88 18.76 -17.79 9.15
N SER A 89 18.10 -17.73 10.31
CA SER A 89 17.76 -16.46 10.96
C SER A 89 19.02 -15.70 11.40
N ALA A 90 19.99 -16.39 12.02
CA ALA A 90 21.27 -15.80 12.41
C ALA A 90 22.04 -15.28 11.19
N LEU A 91 22.04 -16.03 10.10
CA LEU A 91 22.68 -15.64 8.84
C LEU A 91 22.03 -14.41 8.20
N SER A 92 20.69 -14.37 8.20
CA SER A 92 19.93 -13.22 7.73
C SER A 92 20.24 -11.96 8.55
N ALA A 93 20.22 -12.08 9.89
CA ALA A 93 20.58 -10.99 10.80
C ALA A 93 22.01 -10.49 10.60
N PHE A 94 22.96 -11.41 10.36
CA PHE A 94 24.35 -11.07 10.11
C PHE A 94 24.52 -10.16 8.89
N TYR A 95 23.99 -10.58 7.74
CA TYR A 95 24.10 -9.79 6.50
C TYR A 95 23.21 -8.56 6.45
N THR A 96 22.21 -8.48 7.32
CA THR A 96 21.32 -7.31 7.40
C THR A 96 21.90 -6.19 8.27
N ARG A 97 22.55 -6.53 9.39
CA ARG A 97 23.03 -5.54 10.37
C ARG A 97 24.43 -5.84 10.91
N ASN A 98 24.65 -7.02 11.49
CA ASN A 98 25.84 -7.27 12.31
C ASN A 98 27.14 -7.19 11.52
N PHE A 99 27.10 -7.46 10.21
CA PHE A 99 28.30 -7.41 9.39
C PHE A 99 28.95 -6.02 9.37
N ALA A 100 28.13 -4.97 9.35
CA ALA A 100 28.61 -3.59 9.42
C ALA A 100 29.19 -3.21 10.79
N ASP A 101 28.70 -3.84 11.86
CA ASP A 101 29.19 -3.62 13.22
C ASP A 101 30.51 -4.36 13.47
N ARG A 102 30.71 -5.49 12.79
CA ARG A 102 31.90 -6.37 12.93
C ARG A 102 33.10 -5.91 12.11
N VAL A 103 32.87 -5.29 10.97
CA VAL A 103 33.93 -4.88 10.04
C VAL A 103 33.87 -3.38 9.84
N PRO A 104 34.94 -2.65 10.22
CA PRO A 104 34.98 -1.20 10.02
C PRO A 104 35.04 -0.84 8.54
N ASP A 105 34.58 0.37 8.22
CA ASP A 105 34.67 1.00 6.89
C ASP A 105 33.93 0.28 5.75
N ILE A 106 33.01 -0.63 6.07
CA ILE A 106 32.15 -1.24 5.06
C ILE A 106 31.23 -0.19 4.44
N LYS A 107 31.19 -0.18 3.09
CA LYS A 107 30.23 0.65 2.36
C LYS A 107 28.83 0.12 2.61
N PRO A 108 27.86 0.99 2.93
CA PRO A 108 26.49 0.54 3.08
C PRO A 108 25.94 0.07 1.71
N PRO A 109 24.99 -0.88 1.71
CA PRO A 109 24.26 -1.25 0.50
C PRO A 109 23.69 -0.05 -0.26
N LEU A 110 23.86 -0.02 -1.58
CA LEU A 110 23.28 1.00 -2.45
C LEU A 110 21.74 0.94 -2.43
N LEU A 111 21.11 2.03 -1.99
CA LEU A 111 19.66 2.11 -1.80
C LEU A 111 18.89 2.02 -3.14
N GLN A 112 19.40 2.66 -4.19
CA GLN A 112 18.83 2.67 -5.54
C GLN A 112 18.66 1.25 -6.08
N LEU A 113 19.71 0.43 -5.93
CA LEU A 113 19.67 -0.96 -6.35
C LEU A 113 18.66 -1.76 -5.54
N LEU A 114 18.60 -1.59 -4.22
CA LEU A 114 17.65 -2.34 -3.37
C LEU A 114 16.19 -2.05 -3.74
N VAL A 115 15.87 -0.79 -4.01
CA VAL A 115 14.52 -0.37 -4.43
C VAL A 115 14.07 -1.05 -5.72
N SER A 116 15.00 -1.35 -6.63
CA SER A 116 14.68 -2.04 -7.89
C SER A 116 14.11 -3.47 -7.69
N PHE A 117 14.23 -4.03 -6.48
CA PHE A 117 13.70 -5.35 -6.11
C PHE A 117 12.41 -5.29 -5.28
N TRP A 118 11.85 -4.11 -5.00
CA TRP A 118 10.65 -3.98 -4.17
C TRP A 118 9.36 -4.47 -4.81
N GLN A 119 9.34 -4.67 -6.14
CA GLN A 119 8.25 -5.30 -6.88
C GLN A 119 8.69 -6.65 -7.48
N ASN A 120 9.71 -7.28 -6.91
CA ASN A 120 10.13 -8.61 -7.36
C ASN A 120 9.03 -9.65 -7.08
N GLU A 121 8.84 -10.59 -8.02
CA GLU A 121 7.87 -11.69 -7.90
C GLU A 121 8.13 -12.54 -6.65
N SER A 122 9.40 -12.78 -6.33
CA SER A 122 9.78 -13.51 -5.12
C SER A 122 9.59 -12.66 -3.87
N GLU A 123 8.65 -13.05 -3.02
CA GLU A 123 8.38 -12.42 -1.74
C GLU A 123 9.65 -12.28 -0.87
N HIS A 124 10.48 -13.31 -0.81
CA HIS A 124 11.72 -13.27 -0.01
C HIS A 124 12.74 -12.26 -0.54
N VAL A 125 12.85 -12.10 -1.87
CA VAL A 125 13.71 -11.06 -2.45
C VAL A 125 13.17 -9.68 -2.10
N ARG A 126 11.86 -9.52 -2.21
CA ARG A 126 11.14 -8.29 -1.90
C ARG A 126 11.31 -7.85 -0.44
N MET A 127 11.14 -8.78 0.49
CA MET A 127 11.28 -8.57 1.93
C MET A 127 12.74 -8.34 2.34
N ALA A 128 13.68 -9.09 1.76
CA ALA A 128 15.11 -8.87 1.96
C ALA A 128 15.54 -7.47 1.52
N ALA A 129 15.09 -7.03 0.33
CA ALA A 129 15.41 -5.71 -0.20
C ALA A 129 14.88 -4.57 0.70
N ARG A 130 13.62 -4.65 1.14
CA ARG A 130 13.04 -3.67 2.09
C ARG A 130 13.79 -3.68 3.43
N SER A 131 14.07 -4.86 3.99
CA SER A 131 14.80 -4.98 5.27
C SER A 131 16.22 -4.37 5.19
N LEU A 132 16.95 -4.69 4.12
CA LEU A 132 18.27 -4.14 3.87
C LEU A 132 18.24 -2.63 3.68
N PHE A 133 17.21 -2.11 3.00
CA PHE A 133 17.04 -0.67 2.82
C PHE A 133 16.93 0.03 4.18
N HIS A 134 16.07 -0.46 5.08
CA HIS A 134 15.93 0.14 6.40
C HIS A 134 17.22 0.09 7.22
N CYS A 135 17.94 -1.03 7.19
CA CYS A 135 19.20 -1.16 7.92
C CYS A 135 20.37 -0.35 7.31
N ALA A 136 20.32 -0.06 6.01
CA ALA A 136 21.34 0.73 5.32
C ALA A 136 21.04 2.24 5.35
N ALA A 137 19.77 2.64 5.44
CA ALA A 137 19.30 4.00 5.20
C ALA A 137 20.10 5.06 5.97
N SER A 138 20.32 4.88 7.28
CA SER A 138 21.04 5.87 8.11
C SER A 138 22.49 6.11 7.70
N ARG A 139 23.13 5.15 7.02
CA ARG A 139 24.53 5.23 6.57
C ARG A 139 24.66 5.54 5.08
N ALA A 140 23.59 5.32 4.30
CA ALA A 140 23.60 5.39 2.84
C ALA A 140 22.87 6.62 2.26
N ILE A 141 22.49 7.60 3.09
CA ILE A 141 21.80 8.81 2.61
C ILE A 141 22.70 9.56 1.63
N PRO A 142 22.24 9.82 0.39
CA PRO A 142 23.00 10.63 -0.56
C PRO A 142 23.29 12.02 -0.01
N LEU A 143 24.52 12.50 -0.21
CA LEU A 143 24.98 13.81 0.29
C LEU A 143 24.06 14.99 -0.06
N PRO A 144 23.48 15.08 -1.29
CA PRO A 144 22.55 16.17 -1.61
C PRO A 144 21.32 16.22 -0.71
N LEU A 145 20.87 15.06 -0.20
CA LEU A 145 19.65 14.89 0.59
C LEU A 145 19.89 15.00 2.09
N CYS A 146 21.11 14.75 2.55
CA CYS A 146 21.45 14.67 3.97
C CYS A 146 21.32 16.01 4.69
N SER A 147 20.75 16.00 5.90
CA SER A 147 20.66 17.19 6.74
C SER A 147 22.02 17.53 7.38
N ARG A 148 22.25 18.82 7.65
CA ARG A 148 23.48 19.29 8.31
C ARG A 148 23.68 18.70 9.72
N LYS A 149 22.59 18.34 10.41
CA LYS A 149 22.61 17.66 11.73
C LYS A 149 23.05 16.19 11.62
N ALA A 150 22.67 15.50 10.56
CA ALA A 150 23.10 14.13 10.29
C ALA A 150 24.56 14.06 9.79
N ALA A 151 24.99 15.04 9.00
CA ALA A 151 26.38 15.14 8.53
C ALA A 151 27.41 15.28 9.68
N GLY A 152 27.06 16.01 10.75
CA GLY A 152 27.90 16.12 11.95
C GLY A 152 28.09 14.79 12.69
N ASN A 153 27.05 13.97 12.80
CA ASN A 153 27.14 12.63 13.40
C ASN A 153 27.91 11.63 12.52
N ALA A 154 27.78 11.72 11.19
CA ALA A 154 28.55 10.89 10.26
C ALA A 154 30.05 11.20 10.30
N ILE A 155 30.43 12.47 10.49
CA ILE A 155 31.83 12.89 10.63
C ILE A 155 32.36 12.53 12.03
N PHE A 156 31.55 12.69 13.09
CA PHE A 156 31.96 12.38 14.47
C PHE A 156 32.23 10.87 14.69
N VAL A 157 31.40 10.00 14.10
CA VAL A 157 31.63 8.54 14.13
C VAL A 157 32.91 8.16 13.36
N ARG A 158 33.26 8.88 12.29
CA ARG A 158 34.47 8.65 11.50
C ARG A 158 35.75 9.11 12.22
N SER A 159 35.66 10.13 13.07
CA SER A 159 36.80 10.61 13.88
C SER A 159 37.11 9.75 15.10
N LEU A 160 36.16 8.95 15.59
CA LEU A 160 36.37 8.02 16.71
C LEU A 160 37.05 6.70 16.31
N SER A 161 37.07 6.36 15.01
CA SER A 161 37.73 5.15 14.49
C SER A 161 39.17 5.38 14.02
N THR A 162 39.68 6.61 14.04
CA THR A 162 41.07 6.95 13.69
C THR A 162 41.76 7.58 14.88
N THR A 163 42.26 6.75 15.79
CA THR A 163 43.36 7.15 16.68
C THR A 163 44.59 6.37 16.27
N GLU A 164 45.51 7.08 15.62
CA GLU A 164 46.98 6.91 15.58
C GLU A 164 47.55 7.19 14.18
N ASN A 165 48.35 8.27 14.16
CA ASN A 165 49.44 8.64 13.26
C ASN A 165 49.23 8.53 11.74
N ASP A 166 49.07 9.68 11.09
CA ASP A 166 50.15 10.21 10.25
C ASP A 166 49.93 11.68 9.91
N GLU A 167 50.96 12.47 10.15
CA GLU A 167 51.11 13.85 9.68
C GLU A 167 51.30 13.83 8.16
N HIS A 168 50.43 14.49 7.39
CA HIS A 168 50.81 15.53 6.42
C HIS A 168 49.64 16.01 5.54
N GLU A 169 49.54 17.34 5.47
CA GLU A 169 48.97 18.21 4.43
C GLU A 169 47.49 18.06 4.03
N ILE A 170 46.64 18.82 4.74
CA ILE A 170 45.43 19.40 4.12
C ILE A 170 45.50 20.92 4.27
N ALA A 171 45.32 21.58 3.13
CA ALA A 171 45.36 23.01 2.92
C ALA A 171 44.42 23.77 3.88
N LYS A 172 45.00 24.80 4.51
CA LYS A 172 44.30 25.81 5.31
C LYS A 172 43.23 26.51 4.47
N ILE A 173 41.99 26.48 4.94
CA ILE A 173 41.08 27.62 4.80
C ILE A 173 40.75 28.04 6.23
N GLU A 174 41.26 29.20 6.60
CA GLU A 174 41.15 29.81 7.93
C GLU A 174 39.68 30.03 8.32
N LEU A 175 39.25 29.39 9.41
CA LEU A 175 38.15 29.86 10.24
C LEU A 175 38.79 30.55 11.44
N THR A 176 39.06 31.85 11.30
CA THR A 176 39.38 32.69 12.45
C THR A 176 38.10 32.96 13.23
N SER A 177 38.03 32.32 14.39
CA SER A 177 37.14 32.69 15.48
C SER A 177 37.36 34.16 15.88
N ARG A 178 36.30 34.97 15.83
CA ARG A 178 36.23 36.18 16.65
C ARG A 178 34.90 36.23 17.37
N ASP A 179 35.05 36.22 18.68
CA ASP A 179 34.05 36.37 19.72
C ASP A 179 33.45 37.79 19.69
N GLY A 180 32.16 37.91 20.02
CA GLY A 180 31.55 39.14 20.56
C GLY A 180 30.91 40.15 19.59
N SER A 181 29.58 40.31 19.76
CA SER A 181 28.76 41.53 19.62
C SER A 181 27.63 41.44 18.59
N ASP A 182 26.42 41.64 19.12
CA ASP A 182 25.15 41.84 18.43
C ASP A 182 25.25 42.79 17.23
N SER A 183 24.64 42.40 16.11
CA SER A 183 24.04 43.32 15.13
C SER A 183 23.01 42.59 14.27
N GLU A 184 21.83 43.19 14.19
CA GLU A 184 20.65 42.77 13.45
C GLU A 184 20.88 42.69 11.93
N GLY A 185 20.18 41.71 11.31
CA GLY A 185 19.53 41.83 9.99
C GLY A 185 20.39 41.88 8.73
N SER A 186 20.58 40.74 8.06
CA SER A 186 20.87 40.71 6.62
C SER A 186 20.19 39.50 5.91
N PRO A 187 19.85 39.60 4.61
CA PRO A 187 19.00 38.65 3.88
C PRO A 187 19.78 37.45 3.29
N GLU A 188 20.74 36.90 4.03
CA GLU A 188 21.62 35.83 3.51
C GLU A 188 21.02 34.41 3.60
N THR A 189 19.90 34.24 4.31
CA THR A 189 19.28 32.93 4.54
C THR A 189 18.57 32.36 3.29
N GLN A 190 18.19 33.21 2.33
CA GLN A 190 17.33 32.81 1.21
C GLN A 190 18.11 32.33 -0.02
N GLY A 191 19.37 32.75 -0.19
CA GLY A 191 20.25 32.28 -1.27
C GLY A 191 20.84 30.88 -1.01
N ILE A 192 21.04 30.52 0.26
CA ILE A 192 21.59 29.22 0.66
C ILE A 192 20.56 28.09 0.46
N SER A 193 19.26 28.36 0.69
CA SER A 193 18.20 27.37 0.49
C SER A 193 18.01 27.01 -0.99
N GLN A 194 18.02 28.00 -1.90
CA GLN A 194 17.82 27.77 -3.33
C GLN A 194 18.95 26.95 -3.97
N ILE A 195 20.22 27.22 -3.61
CA ILE A 195 21.34 26.43 -4.10
C ILE A 195 21.26 24.97 -3.62
N GLU A 196 20.80 24.77 -2.38
CA GLU A 196 20.60 23.42 -1.84
C GLU A 196 19.45 22.68 -2.51
N GLU A 197 18.36 23.36 -2.87
CA GLU A 197 17.24 22.80 -3.63
C GLU A 197 17.67 22.40 -5.06
N ILE A 198 18.46 23.23 -5.73
CA ILE A 198 19.02 22.92 -7.06
C ILE A 198 19.87 21.65 -7.00
N LYS A 199 20.67 21.45 -5.95
CA LYS A 199 21.46 20.22 -5.78
C LYS A 199 20.59 18.98 -5.57
N VAL A 200 19.47 19.11 -4.87
CA VAL A 200 18.51 18.01 -4.68
C VAL A 200 17.82 17.67 -5.99
N LEU A 201 17.34 18.68 -6.73
CA LEU A 201 16.71 18.50 -8.04
C LEU A 201 17.68 17.88 -9.06
N ALA A 202 18.92 18.41 -9.13
CA ALA A 202 19.96 17.85 -9.99
C ALA A 202 20.26 16.39 -9.66
N TRP A 203 20.19 16.00 -8.37
CA TRP A 203 20.34 14.59 -7.99
C TRP A 203 19.14 13.74 -8.40
N LEU A 204 17.90 14.23 -8.20
CA LEU A 204 16.68 13.53 -8.62
C LEU A 204 16.64 13.29 -10.13
N GLU A 205 17.11 14.26 -10.92
CA GLU A 205 17.19 14.20 -12.38
C GLU A 205 18.48 13.55 -12.89
N SER A 206 19.42 13.24 -11.99
CA SER A 206 20.68 12.61 -12.37
C SER A 206 20.44 11.18 -12.86
N PHE A 207 21.14 10.84 -13.93
CA PHE A 207 21.20 9.52 -14.53
C PHE A 207 22.64 9.02 -14.64
N GLU A 208 23.57 9.59 -13.85
CA GLU A 208 25.00 9.27 -13.90
C GLU A 208 25.19 7.77 -14.09
N VAL A 209 25.99 7.41 -15.10
CA VAL A 209 26.21 6.04 -15.59
C VAL A 209 26.61 5.15 -14.42
N GLN A 210 25.61 4.54 -13.81
CA GLN A 210 25.78 3.70 -12.64
C GLN A 210 25.74 2.25 -13.11
N ASP A 211 26.87 1.54 -12.95
CA ASP A 211 27.07 0.17 -13.42
C ASP A 211 26.02 -0.79 -12.86
N TRP A 212 25.42 -0.50 -11.71
CA TRP A 212 24.35 -1.32 -11.13
C TRP A 212 23.11 -1.49 -12.01
N ILE A 213 22.80 -0.54 -12.89
CA ILE A 213 21.64 -0.64 -13.80
C ILE A 213 21.78 -1.87 -14.69
N SER A 214 23.00 -2.16 -15.15
CA SER A 214 23.31 -3.36 -15.92
C SER A 214 23.09 -4.65 -15.11
N CYS A 215 23.36 -4.62 -13.80
CA CYS A 215 23.17 -5.75 -12.90
C CYS A 215 21.70 -6.15 -12.74
N VAL A 216 20.78 -5.21 -12.96
CA VAL A 216 19.33 -5.44 -12.84
C VAL A 216 18.60 -5.48 -14.19
N GLY A 217 19.35 -5.41 -15.30
CA GLY A 217 18.79 -5.34 -16.65
C GLY A 217 17.94 -4.08 -16.90
N GLY A 218 18.26 -2.98 -16.23
CA GLY A 218 17.49 -1.73 -16.30
C GLY A 218 17.98 -0.75 -17.38
N THR A 219 17.33 0.41 -17.41
CA THR A 219 17.61 1.55 -18.29
C THR A 219 18.04 2.78 -17.48
N SER A 220 18.52 3.83 -18.15
CA SER A 220 18.80 5.11 -17.48
C SER A 220 17.55 5.73 -16.83
N GLN A 221 16.37 5.49 -17.39
CA GLN A 221 15.10 5.93 -16.80
C GLN A 221 14.82 5.21 -15.47
N ASP A 222 15.21 3.94 -15.32
CA ASP A 222 15.09 3.21 -14.06
C ASP A 222 15.98 3.81 -12.98
N ALA A 223 17.14 4.36 -13.35
CA ALA A 223 18.03 5.04 -12.43
C ALA A 223 17.40 6.31 -11.86
N MET A 224 16.91 7.19 -12.74
CA MET A 224 16.20 8.42 -12.34
C MET A 224 14.97 8.08 -11.48
N THR A 225 14.22 7.05 -11.89
CA THR A 225 13.04 6.60 -11.15
C THR A 225 13.41 6.07 -9.77
N SER A 226 14.52 5.32 -9.66
CA SER A 226 15.03 4.84 -8.37
C SER A 226 15.42 5.99 -7.45
N HIS A 227 15.97 7.09 -7.97
CA HIS A 227 16.26 8.29 -7.17
C HIS A 227 14.98 8.89 -6.56
N ILE A 228 13.92 9.03 -7.35
CA ILE A 228 12.61 9.51 -6.88
C ILE A 228 12.08 8.62 -5.76
N ILE A 229 12.10 7.29 -5.94
CA ILE A 229 11.60 6.34 -4.94
C ILE A 229 12.45 6.36 -3.66
N VAL A 230 13.78 6.40 -3.77
CA VAL A 230 14.68 6.50 -2.62
C VAL A 230 14.43 7.79 -1.84
N ALA A 231 14.33 8.93 -2.53
CA ALA A 231 14.05 10.21 -1.88
C ALA A 231 12.68 10.22 -1.20
N ALA A 232 11.64 9.70 -1.85
CA ALA A 232 10.31 9.56 -1.25
C ALA A 232 10.33 8.68 0.00
N ALA A 233 10.95 7.50 -0.06
CA ALA A 233 11.09 6.61 1.09
C ALA A 233 11.84 7.25 2.26
N LEU A 234 12.93 7.98 1.98
CA LEU A 234 13.68 8.69 3.02
C LEU A 234 12.88 9.85 3.63
N SER A 235 12.07 10.57 2.85
CA SER A 235 11.17 11.61 3.33
C SER A 235 10.09 11.09 4.28
N ILE A 236 9.63 9.86 4.09
CA ILE A 236 8.60 9.23 4.94
C ILE A 236 9.25 8.63 6.20
N TRP A 237 10.25 7.77 6.02
CA TRP A 237 10.77 6.94 7.10
C TRP A 237 11.90 7.57 7.90
N TYR A 238 12.64 8.52 7.32
CA TYR A 238 13.80 9.15 7.95
C TYR A 238 13.80 10.69 7.85
N PRO A 239 12.68 11.38 8.13
CA PRO A 239 12.56 12.82 7.95
C PRO A 239 13.57 13.64 8.77
N SER A 240 14.05 13.10 9.90
CA SER A 240 15.06 13.75 10.74
C SER A 240 16.48 13.69 10.15
N LEU A 241 16.75 12.77 9.24
CA LEU A 241 18.07 12.58 8.63
C LEU A 241 18.22 13.31 7.30
N VAL A 242 17.11 13.62 6.62
CA VAL A 242 17.09 14.34 5.33
C VAL A 242 16.75 15.83 5.49
N LYS A 243 16.98 16.60 4.43
CA LYS A 243 16.58 18.01 4.36
C LYS A 243 15.04 18.16 4.41
N PRO A 244 14.51 19.14 5.16
CA PRO A 244 13.06 19.36 5.26
C PRO A 244 12.36 19.65 3.92
N THR A 245 13.07 20.29 2.98
CA THR A 245 12.55 20.63 1.64
C THR A 245 12.45 19.42 0.71
N LEU A 246 12.97 18.24 1.09
CA LEU A 246 12.96 17.07 0.21
C LEU A 246 11.55 16.63 -0.14
N ALA A 247 10.62 16.64 0.83
CA ALA A 247 9.25 16.20 0.61
C ALA A 247 8.54 17.06 -0.45
N THR A 248 8.68 18.38 -0.38
CA THR A 248 8.08 19.32 -1.34
C THR A 248 8.66 19.18 -2.75
N LEU A 249 9.95 18.82 -2.87
CA LEU A 249 10.60 18.64 -4.16
C LEU A 249 10.26 17.30 -4.82
N VAL A 250 10.05 16.23 -4.02
CA VAL A 250 9.86 14.87 -4.54
C VAL A 250 8.41 14.51 -4.83
N VAL A 251 7.44 15.18 -4.21
CA VAL A 251 6.02 14.79 -4.27
C VAL A 251 5.45 14.85 -5.69
N HIS A 252 5.76 15.90 -6.48
CA HIS A 252 5.27 15.99 -7.86
C HIS A 252 5.95 14.98 -8.80
N PRO A 253 7.28 14.77 -8.76
CA PRO A 253 7.91 13.63 -9.45
C PRO A 253 7.29 12.28 -9.07
N LEU A 254 6.97 12.06 -7.79
CA LEU A 254 6.33 10.84 -7.30
C LEU A 254 4.92 10.68 -7.87
N MET A 255 4.10 11.74 -7.88
CA MET A 255 2.77 11.73 -8.51
C MET A 255 2.87 11.42 -10.01
N LYS A 256 3.80 12.08 -10.73
CA LYS A 256 4.03 11.79 -12.15
C LYS A 256 4.39 10.32 -12.38
N LEU A 257 5.19 9.73 -11.49
CA LEU A 257 5.56 8.32 -11.58
C LEU A 257 4.36 7.38 -11.35
N VAL A 258 3.49 7.68 -10.38
CA VAL A 258 2.22 6.96 -10.21
C VAL A 258 1.40 7.00 -11.50
N MET A 259 1.35 8.17 -12.14
CA MET A 259 0.54 8.41 -13.34
C MET A 259 1.16 7.90 -14.64
N ALA A 260 2.45 7.54 -14.65
CA ALA A 260 3.16 7.09 -15.85
C ALA A 260 2.81 5.65 -16.28
N ILE A 261 2.15 4.87 -15.42
CA ILE A 261 1.67 3.49 -15.68
C ILE A 261 2.77 2.59 -16.31
N ASN A 262 4.03 2.76 -15.90
CA ASN A 262 5.16 1.95 -16.36
C ASN A 262 5.57 0.90 -15.32
N GLU A 263 6.03 -0.25 -15.80
CA GLU A 263 5.81 -1.61 -15.26
C GLU A 263 6.61 -1.99 -13.99
N LYS A 264 7.57 -1.16 -13.50
CA LYS A 264 8.43 -1.54 -12.36
C LYS A 264 8.27 -0.72 -11.08
N TYR A 265 8.09 0.59 -11.19
CA TYR A 265 8.15 1.50 -10.03
C TYR A 265 6.84 2.22 -9.73
N SER A 266 5.87 2.25 -10.65
CA SER A 266 4.60 2.96 -10.44
C SER A 266 3.82 2.41 -9.24
N SER A 267 3.84 1.08 -9.03
CA SER A 267 3.19 0.44 -7.88
C SER A 267 3.88 0.83 -6.58
N THR A 268 5.22 0.78 -6.53
CA THR A 268 6.00 1.27 -5.39
C THR A 268 5.75 2.76 -5.12
N ALA A 269 5.64 3.58 -6.17
CA ALA A 269 5.34 4.99 -6.02
C ALA A 269 3.97 5.20 -5.38
N ALA A 270 2.97 4.42 -5.79
CA ALA A 270 1.63 4.46 -5.23
C ALA A 270 1.61 3.98 -3.77
N GLU A 271 2.36 2.94 -3.42
CA GLU A 271 2.54 2.49 -2.03
C GLU A 271 3.15 3.59 -1.16
N LEU A 272 4.26 4.22 -1.58
CA LEU A 272 4.91 5.29 -0.81
C LEU A 272 4.05 6.55 -0.71
N LEU A 273 3.34 6.91 -1.79
CA LEU A 273 2.42 8.03 -1.76
C LEU A 273 1.25 7.75 -0.81
N ALA A 274 0.76 6.52 -0.75
CA ALA A 274 -0.28 6.12 0.19
C ALA A 274 0.22 6.13 1.64
N GLU A 275 1.41 5.58 1.89
CA GLU A 275 1.98 5.43 3.23
C GLU A 275 2.31 6.78 3.87
N GLY A 276 2.90 7.71 3.10
CA GLY A 276 3.25 9.04 3.60
C GLY A 276 2.13 10.07 3.54
N MET A 277 0.91 9.69 3.14
CA MET A 277 -0.17 10.65 2.84
C MET A 277 -0.48 11.56 4.03
N GLU A 278 -0.78 10.96 5.19
CA GLU A 278 -1.14 11.71 6.40
C GLU A 278 0.07 12.44 7.02
N SER A 279 1.24 11.82 7.02
CA SER A 279 2.42 12.33 7.75
C SER A 279 3.24 13.36 6.97
N THR A 280 3.31 13.23 5.65
CA THR A 280 4.33 13.88 4.82
C THR A 280 3.73 14.62 3.63
N TRP A 281 2.82 13.98 2.89
CA TRP A 281 2.36 14.50 1.60
C TRP A 281 1.19 15.47 1.70
N MET A 282 0.28 15.30 2.68
CA MET A 282 -0.91 16.14 2.84
C MET A 282 -0.59 17.64 2.91
N ILE A 283 0.52 18.00 3.58
CA ILE A 283 0.97 19.40 3.72
C ILE A 283 1.47 19.95 2.36
N CYS A 284 2.00 19.09 1.50
CA CYS A 284 2.59 19.48 0.22
C CYS A 284 1.55 19.57 -0.91
N ILE A 285 0.60 18.64 -0.96
CA ILE A 285 -0.34 18.48 -2.09
C ILE A 285 -1.81 18.49 -1.70
N GLY A 286 -2.16 18.96 -0.49
CA GLY A 286 -3.53 18.93 0.02
C GLY A 286 -4.59 19.48 -0.95
N SER A 287 -4.27 20.55 -1.69
CA SER A 287 -5.17 21.15 -2.69
C SER A 287 -5.27 20.36 -4.00
N GLU A 288 -4.39 19.39 -4.26
CA GLU A 288 -4.34 18.61 -5.49
C GLU A 288 -4.91 17.19 -5.31
N ILE A 289 -5.19 16.76 -4.08
CA ILE A 289 -5.69 15.41 -3.76
C ILE A 289 -6.95 15.07 -4.55
N HIS A 290 -7.95 15.95 -4.56
CA HIS A 290 -9.20 15.72 -5.31
C HIS A 290 -8.96 15.57 -6.83
N ARG A 291 -7.98 16.28 -7.42
CA ARG A 291 -7.63 16.12 -8.84
C ARG A 291 -7.00 14.76 -9.09
N LEU A 292 -6.05 14.37 -8.24
CA LEU A 292 -5.39 13.07 -8.32
C LEU A 292 -6.38 11.91 -8.18
N ILE A 293 -7.38 12.03 -7.28
CA ILE A 293 -8.47 11.06 -7.15
C ILE A 293 -9.24 10.94 -8.47
N GLY A 294 -9.60 12.07 -9.09
CA GLY A 294 -10.26 12.11 -10.39
C GLY A 294 -9.43 11.43 -11.49
N ASP A 295 -8.14 11.71 -11.55
CA ASP A 295 -7.24 11.12 -12.54
C ASP A 295 -7.09 9.60 -12.34
N ILE A 296 -7.05 9.11 -11.10
CA ILE A 296 -7.02 7.66 -10.79
C ILE A 296 -8.33 7.00 -11.25
N PHE A 297 -9.50 7.61 -11.00
CA PHE A 297 -10.76 7.07 -11.49
C PHE A 297 -10.81 7.02 -13.03
N PHE A 298 -10.34 8.08 -13.69
CA PHE A 298 -10.22 8.11 -15.14
C PHE A 298 -9.32 6.97 -15.66
N GLN A 299 -8.19 6.72 -15.01
CA GLN A 299 -7.33 5.59 -15.37
C GLN A 299 -8.03 4.24 -15.20
N ILE A 300 -8.75 4.03 -14.10
CA ILE A 300 -9.49 2.79 -13.86
C ILE A 300 -10.54 2.55 -14.95
N GLU A 301 -11.22 3.61 -15.39
CA GLU A 301 -12.20 3.56 -16.48
C GLU A 301 -11.55 3.20 -17.81
N CYS A 302 -10.48 3.90 -18.20
CA CYS A 302 -9.78 3.67 -19.47
C CYS A 302 -9.19 2.26 -19.59
N VAL A 303 -8.88 1.60 -18.47
CA VAL A 303 -8.19 0.31 -18.43
C VAL A 303 -9.15 -0.88 -18.35
N SER A 304 -10.41 -0.66 -17.91
CA SER A 304 -11.37 -1.74 -17.67
C SER A 304 -12.37 -1.96 -18.82
N GLY A 305 -12.31 -1.14 -19.88
CA GLY A 305 -13.15 -1.33 -21.06
C GLY A 305 -12.80 -2.61 -21.84
N PRO A 306 -13.78 -3.34 -22.38
CA PRO A 306 -13.49 -4.43 -23.31
C PRO A 306 -12.88 -3.85 -24.58
N SER A 307 -11.60 -4.10 -24.83
CA SER A 307 -10.99 -3.81 -26.14
C SER A 307 -11.70 -4.62 -27.22
N PRO A 308 -12.33 -4.00 -28.24
CA PRO A 308 -12.97 -4.75 -29.31
C PRO A 308 -11.99 -5.31 -30.35
N ASN A 309 -10.69 -5.03 -30.24
CA ASN A 309 -9.67 -5.45 -31.22
C ASN A 309 -8.38 -5.90 -30.53
N SER A 310 -8.32 -7.12 -30.01
CA SER A 310 -7.05 -7.74 -29.58
C SER A 310 -6.50 -8.65 -30.69
N ILE A 311 -6.06 -8.04 -31.79
CA ILE A 311 -5.02 -8.60 -32.67
C ILE A 311 -4.03 -7.46 -32.88
N GLY A 312 -3.00 -7.39 -32.04
CA GLY A 312 -1.98 -6.35 -32.08
C GLY A 312 -1.52 -5.97 -30.69
N GLU A 313 -0.25 -6.23 -30.41
CA GLU A 313 0.49 -5.88 -29.21
C GLU A 313 0.29 -4.40 -28.84
N HIS A 314 -0.25 -4.08 -27.65
CA HIS A 314 0.21 -3.01 -26.74
C HIS A 314 -0.79 -2.72 -25.60
N HIS A 315 -0.24 -2.72 -24.38
CA HIS A 315 -0.66 -2.09 -23.11
C HIS A 315 -2.03 -2.41 -22.51
N ALA A 316 -2.18 -3.66 -22.03
CA ALA A 316 -2.94 -3.89 -20.81
C ALA A 316 -2.07 -3.49 -19.60
N VAL A 317 -2.58 -2.64 -18.72
CA VAL A 317 -1.90 -2.26 -17.48
C VAL A 317 -1.62 -3.51 -16.64
N PRO A 318 -0.40 -3.69 -16.07
CA PRO A 318 -0.11 -4.81 -15.19
C PRO A 318 -1.14 -4.86 -14.04
N ALA A 319 -1.70 -6.04 -13.75
CA ALA A 319 -2.73 -6.20 -12.71
C ALA A 319 -2.29 -5.61 -11.35
N SER A 320 -0.99 -5.67 -11.06
CA SER A 320 -0.36 -5.19 -9.82
C SER A 320 -0.53 -3.69 -9.56
N ILE A 321 -0.37 -2.81 -10.56
CA ILE A 321 -0.53 -1.36 -10.35
C ILE A 321 -1.99 -1.02 -10.10
N ARG A 322 -2.94 -1.62 -10.83
CA ARG A 322 -4.38 -1.40 -10.59
C ARG A 322 -4.78 -1.83 -9.17
N GLU A 323 -4.32 -2.99 -8.73
CA GLU A 323 -4.53 -3.47 -7.36
C GLU A 323 -3.93 -2.50 -6.34
N THR A 324 -2.76 -1.94 -6.60
CA THR A 324 -2.12 -0.96 -5.70
C THR A 324 -2.89 0.36 -5.66
N LEU A 325 -3.33 0.86 -6.82
CA LEU A 325 -4.10 2.10 -6.92
C LEU A 325 -5.43 1.97 -6.16
N VAL A 326 -6.18 0.89 -6.41
CA VAL A 326 -7.50 0.66 -5.82
C VAL A 326 -7.42 0.22 -4.35
N GLY A 327 -6.50 -0.70 -4.03
CA GLY A 327 -6.40 -1.33 -2.71
C GLY A 327 -5.64 -0.49 -1.68
N THR A 328 -4.68 0.33 -2.13
CA THR A 328 -3.73 1.01 -1.25
C THR A 328 -3.82 2.53 -1.38
N LEU A 329 -3.63 3.09 -2.58
CA LEU A 329 -3.50 4.54 -2.76
C LEU A 329 -4.83 5.29 -2.65
N LEU A 330 -5.85 4.89 -3.40
CA LEU A 330 -7.14 5.57 -3.44
C LEU A 330 -7.80 5.66 -2.05
N PRO A 331 -7.79 4.60 -1.21
CA PRO A 331 -8.26 4.70 0.17
C PRO A 331 -7.47 5.70 1.01
N SER A 332 -6.15 5.78 0.84
CA SER A 332 -5.31 6.74 1.59
C SER A 332 -5.62 8.18 1.17
N LEU A 333 -5.78 8.45 -0.13
CA LEU A 333 -6.19 9.75 -0.65
C LEU A 333 -7.59 10.14 -0.15
N ALA A 334 -8.54 9.20 -0.20
CA ALA A 334 -9.90 9.43 0.27
C ALA A 334 -9.96 9.73 1.77
N MET A 335 -9.09 9.11 2.57
CA MET A 335 -8.97 9.40 4.01
C MET A 335 -8.40 10.79 4.28
N ALA A 336 -7.49 11.27 3.42
CA ALA A 336 -6.87 12.58 3.54
C ALA A 336 -7.81 13.73 3.09
N ASP A 337 -8.61 13.52 2.05
CA ASP A 337 -9.60 14.50 1.56
C ASP A 337 -10.96 13.82 1.29
N ILE A 338 -11.71 13.55 2.35
CA ILE A 338 -13.02 12.88 2.27
C ILE A 338 -14.00 13.69 1.44
N LEU A 339 -14.02 15.02 1.61
CA LEU A 339 -14.95 15.88 0.89
C LEU A 339 -14.61 15.92 -0.61
N GLY A 340 -13.34 16.09 -0.95
CA GLY A 340 -12.88 16.02 -2.33
C GLY A 340 -13.18 14.68 -2.97
N PHE A 341 -12.94 13.57 -2.25
CA PHE A 341 -13.30 12.23 -2.70
C PHE A 341 -14.80 12.09 -2.98
N LEU A 342 -15.68 12.48 -2.05
CA LEU A 342 -17.13 12.39 -2.23
C LEU A 342 -17.62 13.23 -3.41
N THR A 343 -17.05 14.42 -3.60
CA THR A 343 -17.37 15.31 -4.73
C THR A 343 -16.97 14.68 -6.06
N VAL A 344 -15.79 14.05 -6.13
CA VAL A 344 -15.36 13.33 -7.33
C VAL A 344 -16.26 12.13 -7.60
N VAL A 345 -16.58 11.33 -6.57
CA VAL A 345 -17.48 10.18 -6.70
C VAL A 345 -18.86 10.62 -7.21
N GLU A 346 -19.44 11.67 -6.63
CA GLU A 346 -20.71 12.23 -7.11
C GLU A 346 -20.63 12.60 -8.61
N SER A 347 -19.59 13.31 -9.03
CA SER A 347 -19.40 13.65 -10.44
C SER A 347 -19.24 12.42 -11.33
N GLN A 348 -18.46 11.43 -10.89
CA GLN A 348 -18.14 10.25 -11.70
C GLN A 348 -19.34 9.30 -11.85
N ILE A 349 -20.18 9.21 -10.83
CA ILE A 349 -21.40 8.39 -10.87
C ILE A 349 -22.34 8.85 -11.98
N TRP A 350 -22.46 10.16 -12.18
CA TRP A 350 -23.30 10.74 -13.21
C TRP A 350 -22.67 10.73 -14.61
N SER A 351 -21.34 10.66 -14.70
CA SER A 351 -20.61 10.71 -15.97
C SER A 351 -20.20 9.35 -16.53
N THR A 352 -20.36 8.25 -15.79
CA THR A 352 -19.93 6.91 -16.20
C THR A 352 -21.11 5.95 -16.39
N ALA A 353 -20.93 4.94 -17.26
CA ALA A 353 -21.95 3.93 -17.49
C ALA A 353 -22.23 3.12 -16.22
N SER A 354 -23.42 2.53 -16.11
CA SER A 354 -23.85 1.78 -14.93
C SER A 354 -23.03 0.52 -14.63
N ASP A 355 -22.27 0.03 -15.61
CA ASP A 355 -21.37 -1.11 -15.50
C ASP A 355 -19.89 -0.73 -15.39
N SER A 356 -19.59 0.56 -15.26
CA SER A 356 -18.25 1.06 -15.02
C SER A 356 -17.66 0.45 -13.73
N PRO A 357 -16.37 0.07 -13.73
CA PRO A 357 -15.65 -0.34 -12.52
C PRO A 357 -15.61 0.74 -11.44
N VAL A 358 -15.80 2.02 -11.81
CA VAL A 358 -15.73 3.18 -10.92
C VAL A 358 -16.76 3.06 -9.80
N HIS A 359 -17.96 2.55 -10.08
CA HIS A 359 -19.00 2.34 -9.06
C HIS A 359 -18.55 1.38 -7.95
N LEU A 360 -17.98 0.22 -8.35
CA LEU A 360 -17.52 -0.79 -7.40
C LEU A 360 -16.31 -0.28 -6.60
N VAL A 361 -15.36 0.37 -7.27
CA VAL A 361 -14.17 0.96 -6.63
C VAL A 361 -14.57 2.06 -5.65
N SER A 362 -15.51 2.93 -6.03
CA SER A 362 -16.05 3.98 -5.16
C SER A 362 -16.67 3.38 -3.91
N LEU A 363 -17.52 2.35 -4.05
CA LEU A 363 -18.16 1.68 -2.93
C LEU A 363 -17.13 1.01 -2.00
N LYS A 364 -16.16 0.25 -2.55
CA LYS A 364 -15.09 -0.37 -1.77
C LYS A 364 -14.29 0.67 -0.99
N THR A 365 -14.02 1.82 -1.61
CA THR A 365 -13.27 2.93 -0.99
C THR A 365 -14.09 3.61 0.10
N ILE A 366 -15.38 3.91 -0.12
CA ILE A 366 -16.29 4.47 0.90
C ILE A 366 -16.32 3.57 2.14
N ILE A 367 -16.44 2.26 1.95
CA ILE A 367 -16.44 1.29 3.06
C ILE A 367 -15.14 1.37 3.86
N ARG A 368 -14.01 1.51 3.18
CA ARG A 368 -12.70 1.63 3.82
C ARG A 368 -12.56 2.94 4.59
N VAL A 369 -13.09 4.05 4.05
CA VAL A 369 -13.17 5.35 4.73
C VAL A 369 -14.05 5.28 5.97
N VAL A 370 -15.26 4.70 5.88
CA VAL A 370 -16.16 4.50 7.04
C VAL A 370 -15.44 3.72 8.14
N ARG A 371 -14.67 2.69 7.76
CA ARG A 371 -13.96 1.83 8.72
C ARG A 371 -12.76 2.51 9.36
N GLY A 372 -12.04 3.33 8.61
CA GLY A 372 -10.82 4.01 9.06
C GLY A 372 -11.10 5.32 9.82
N SER A 373 -11.96 6.18 9.31
CA SER A 373 -12.24 7.52 9.84
C SER A 373 -13.74 7.83 9.93
N PRO A 374 -14.54 7.03 10.67
CA PRO A 374 -15.97 7.26 10.78
C PRO A 374 -16.32 8.67 11.30
N ARG A 375 -15.40 9.31 12.06
CA ARG A 375 -15.54 10.68 12.63
C ARG A 375 -15.64 11.73 11.56
N SER A 376 -14.73 11.65 10.62
CA SER A 376 -14.61 12.64 9.56
C SER A 376 -15.75 12.48 8.55
N LEU A 377 -16.22 11.25 8.32
CA LEU A 377 -17.39 11.00 7.46
C LEU A 377 -18.72 11.41 8.11
N ALA A 378 -18.85 11.29 9.44
CA ALA A 378 -20.08 11.62 10.17
C ALA A 378 -20.61 13.03 9.89
N GLN A 379 -19.69 13.97 9.65
CA GLN A 379 -19.99 15.37 9.38
C GLN A 379 -20.78 15.57 8.07
N TYR A 380 -20.71 14.62 7.15
CA TYR A 380 -21.38 14.67 5.85
C TYR A 380 -22.66 13.81 5.79
N LEU A 381 -22.95 13.04 6.84
CA LEU A 381 -24.13 12.19 6.94
C LEU A 381 -25.21 12.87 7.81
N ASP A 382 -26.03 13.73 7.22
CA ASP A 382 -27.08 14.44 7.97
C ASP A 382 -28.09 13.48 8.61
N LYS A 383 -28.51 13.79 9.84
CA LYS A 383 -29.55 13.13 10.66
C LYS A 383 -29.40 11.62 10.92
N SER A 384 -28.32 10.98 10.47
CA SER A 384 -28.13 9.54 10.62
C SER A 384 -27.51 9.24 11.97
N THR A 385 -28.23 8.53 12.86
CA THR A 385 -27.74 8.22 14.22
C THR A 385 -26.85 6.97 14.26
N LYS A 386 -26.98 6.08 13.27
CA LYS A 386 -26.32 4.77 13.22
C LYS A 386 -26.00 4.37 11.77
N LEU A 387 -24.90 3.65 11.57
CA LEU A 387 -24.46 3.17 10.26
C LEU A 387 -24.00 1.71 10.36
N ALA A 388 -24.59 0.82 9.54
CA ALA A 388 -24.14 -0.57 9.41
C ALA A 388 -23.42 -0.76 8.08
N VAL A 389 -22.23 -1.33 8.12
CA VAL A 389 -21.42 -1.61 6.92
C VAL A 389 -21.01 -3.07 6.89
N GLY A 390 -21.43 -3.75 5.83
CA GLY A 390 -21.05 -5.13 5.53
C GLY A 390 -19.82 -5.22 4.64
N ASP A 391 -19.14 -6.36 4.70
CA ASP A 391 -18.13 -6.73 3.72
C ASP A 391 -18.77 -6.93 2.33
N VAL A 392 -18.38 -6.07 1.39
CA VAL A 392 -18.80 -6.10 -0.02
C VAL A 392 -18.03 -7.16 -0.81
N MET A 393 -18.66 -7.63 -1.88
CA MET A 393 -18.24 -8.66 -2.83
C MET A 393 -16.72 -8.78 -3.06
N GLY A 394 -16.23 -10.00 -2.85
CA GLY A 394 -14.94 -10.53 -3.31
C GLY A 394 -13.74 -10.10 -2.47
N GLU A 395 -13.45 -10.88 -1.39
CA GLU A 395 -12.09 -11.19 -0.88
C GLU A 395 -12.05 -11.78 0.55
N ILE A 396 -13.15 -11.85 1.29
CA ILE A 396 -13.07 -12.11 2.74
C ILE A 396 -13.63 -13.50 3.11
N ASN A 397 -12.72 -14.39 3.56
CA ASN A 397 -13.04 -15.74 4.10
C ASN A 397 -13.86 -15.71 5.41
N ASN A 398 -14.12 -14.52 5.95
CA ASN A 398 -14.84 -14.29 7.19
C ASN A 398 -15.60 -12.94 7.14
N PRO A 399 -16.74 -12.85 6.44
CA PRO A 399 -17.45 -11.59 6.32
C PRO A 399 -17.99 -11.13 7.67
N SER A 400 -17.91 -9.83 7.88
CA SER A 400 -18.36 -9.16 9.08
C SER A 400 -19.27 -7.98 8.75
N ILE A 401 -20.21 -7.71 9.64
CA ILE A 401 -20.96 -6.46 9.62
C ILE A 401 -20.50 -5.63 10.82
N GLN A 402 -20.08 -4.40 10.56
CA GLN A 402 -19.64 -3.47 11.59
C GLN A 402 -20.71 -2.39 11.74
N VAL A 403 -21.20 -2.23 12.96
CA VAL A 403 -22.19 -1.20 13.29
C VAL A 403 -21.54 -0.06 14.06
N TYR A 404 -21.74 1.16 13.58
CA TYR A 404 -21.18 2.38 14.10
C TYR A 404 -22.27 3.28 14.69
N ASP A 405 -21.95 3.89 15.83
CA ASP A 405 -22.67 5.05 16.32
C ASP A 405 -22.13 6.26 15.59
N MET A 406 -22.99 7.03 14.92
CA MET A 406 -22.54 8.25 14.25
C MET A 406 -22.49 9.46 15.19
N GLN A 407 -23.16 9.41 16.35
CA GLN A 407 -23.11 10.50 17.35
C GLN A 407 -21.84 10.43 18.21
N SER A 408 -21.55 9.25 18.79
CA SER A 408 -20.31 9.05 19.56
C SER A 408 -19.11 8.72 18.68
N VAL A 409 -19.36 8.49 17.40
CA VAL A 409 -18.43 8.07 16.37
C VAL A 409 -17.51 6.91 16.76
N THR A 410 -18.15 5.85 17.22
CA THR A 410 -17.48 4.64 17.67
C THR A 410 -18.15 3.42 17.10
N LYS A 411 -17.35 2.42 16.76
CA LYS A 411 -17.85 1.07 16.54
C LYS A 411 -18.57 0.60 17.80
N ILE A 412 -19.81 0.13 17.65
CA ILE A 412 -20.64 -0.38 18.75
C ILE A 412 -20.59 -1.91 18.75
N LYS A 413 -20.63 -2.54 17.56
CA LYS A 413 -20.81 -3.99 17.46
C LYS A 413 -20.20 -4.56 16.18
N VAL A 414 -19.79 -5.82 16.26
CA VAL A 414 -19.37 -6.65 15.13
C VAL A 414 -20.30 -7.85 15.07
N LEU A 415 -20.90 -8.08 13.91
CA LEU A 415 -21.74 -9.26 13.64
C LEU A 415 -20.95 -10.20 12.74
N ASP A 416 -20.91 -11.46 13.14
CA ASP A 416 -20.30 -12.51 12.35
C ASP A 416 -21.27 -12.93 11.24
N ALA A 417 -20.82 -12.77 10.00
CA ALA A 417 -21.58 -13.15 8.81
C ALA A 417 -21.06 -14.46 8.18
N SER A 418 -20.07 -15.14 8.76
CA SER A 418 -19.57 -16.43 8.24
C SER A 418 -20.61 -17.56 8.25
N GLY A 419 -21.76 -17.36 8.92
CA GLY A 419 -22.85 -18.34 9.05
C GLY A 419 -22.86 -18.96 10.45
N PRO A 420 -23.94 -19.64 10.87
CA PRO A 420 -23.99 -20.21 12.21
C PRO A 420 -22.94 -21.33 12.39
N PRO A 421 -22.36 -21.47 13.59
CA PRO A 421 -21.43 -22.55 13.89
C PRO A 421 -22.14 -23.90 13.70
N GLY A 422 -21.73 -24.68 12.69
CA GLY A 422 -22.29 -26.00 12.39
C GLY A 422 -22.62 -26.30 10.92
N LEU A 423 -22.53 -25.31 10.03
CA LEU A 423 -22.77 -25.51 8.59
C LEU A 423 -21.57 -25.94 7.69
N PRO A 424 -20.29 -26.10 8.14
CA PRO A 424 -19.20 -26.43 7.22
C PRO A 424 -19.02 -27.92 6.90
N SER A 425 -20.02 -28.81 7.06
CA SER A 425 -19.83 -30.26 6.79
C SER A 425 -20.88 -30.97 5.94
N LEU A 426 -21.95 -30.31 5.46
CA LEU A 426 -22.97 -30.97 4.63
C LEU A 426 -22.88 -30.67 3.12
N LEU A 427 -22.11 -29.64 2.71
CA LEU A 427 -21.89 -29.31 1.30
C LEU A 427 -20.47 -29.64 0.82
N SER A 428 -19.61 -30.17 1.69
CA SER A 428 -18.20 -30.49 1.38
C SER A 428 -18.02 -31.75 0.51
N GLY A 429 -19.08 -32.23 -0.14
CA GLY A 429 -19.10 -33.47 -0.93
C GLY A 429 -18.96 -33.30 -2.45
N ALA A 430 -18.99 -32.07 -2.99
CA ALA A 430 -18.81 -31.87 -4.43
C ALA A 430 -18.30 -30.46 -4.75
N SER A 431 -17.05 -30.37 -5.22
CA SER A 431 -16.37 -29.17 -5.76
C SER A 431 -16.05 -28.06 -4.74
N GLU A 432 -14.80 -27.58 -4.76
CA GLU A 432 -14.25 -26.47 -3.95
C GLU A 432 -14.86 -25.09 -4.32
N THR A 433 -16.18 -24.96 -4.34
CA THR A 433 -16.83 -23.64 -4.39
C THR A 433 -17.24 -23.28 -2.97
N MET A 434 -16.36 -22.59 -2.24
CA MET A 434 -16.73 -21.89 -1.01
C MET A 434 -18.00 -21.06 -1.30
N VAL A 435 -19.10 -21.32 -0.57
CA VAL A 435 -20.29 -20.49 -0.64
C VAL A 435 -19.88 -19.08 -0.24
N THR A 436 -19.87 -18.15 -1.19
CA THR A 436 -19.41 -16.80 -0.91
C THR A 436 -20.46 -16.09 -0.06
N THR A 437 -20.03 -15.63 1.10
CA THR A 437 -20.88 -15.10 2.18
C THR A 437 -20.93 -13.56 2.18
N ALA A 438 -20.49 -12.95 1.06
CA ALA A 438 -20.46 -11.51 0.82
C ALA A 438 -21.85 -10.88 0.95
N ILE A 439 -21.90 -9.65 1.48
CA ILE A 439 -23.15 -8.98 1.81
C ILE A 439 -23.57 -8.09 0.64
N SER A 440 -24.76 -8.37 0.10
CA SER A 440 -25.36 -7.67 -1.04
C SER A 440 -26.38 -6.61 -0.59
N ALA A 441 -27.06 -6.82 0.54
CA ALA A 441 -27.99 -5.85 1.13
C ALA A 441 -28.00 -5.93 2.66
N LEU A 442 -28.31 -4.82 3.32
CA LEU A 442 -28.44 -4.69 4.78
C LEU A 442 -29.63 -3.80 5.13
N SER A 443 -30.32 -4.12 6.23
CA SER A 443 -31.40 -3.28 6.76
C SER A 443 -31.52 -3.42 8.27
N PHE A 444 -31.67 -2.29 8.97
CA PHE A 444 -32.01 -2.27 10.39
C PHE A 444 -33.49 -2.58 10.55
N SER A 445 -33.84 -3.33 11.60
CA SER A 445 -35.24 -3.54 11.92
C SER A 445 -35.89 -2.23 12.42
N PRO A 446 -37.14 -1.92 12.04
CA PRO A 446 -37.81 -0.68 12.46
C PRO A 446 -38.03 -0.57 13.97
N ASP A 447 -38.21 -1.73 14.64
CA ASP A 447 -38.27 -1.86 16.09
C ASP A 447 -36.88 -1.74 16.78
N GLY A 448 -35.82 -1.74 15.97
CA GLY A 448 -34.43 -1.80 16.35
C GLY A 448 -34.06 -2.98 17.27
N GLU A 449 -34.79 -4.09 17.21
CA GLU A 449 -34.37 -5.33 17.87
C GLU A 449 -33.16 -5.99 17.19
N GLY A 450 -32.82 -5.60 15.95
CA GLY A 450 -31.76 -6.28 15.21
C GLY A 450 -31.43 -5.73 13.82
N LEU A 451 -30.77 -6.57 13.04
CA LEU A 451 -30.29 -6.28 11.69
C LEU A 451 -30.50 -7.50 10.79
N VAL A 452 -30.91 -7.26 9.54
CA VAL A 452 -31.03 -8.28 8.49
C VAL A 452 -30.02 -8.02 7.38
N ALA A 453 -29.45 -9.09 6.81
CA ALA A 453 -28.54 -9.03 5.67
C ALA A 453 -28.93 -10.07 4.60
N PHE A 454 -28.72 -9.73 3.34
CA PHE A 454 -28.88 -10.64 2.19
C PHE A 454 -27.54 -10.86 1.49
N SER A 455 -27.30 -12.09 1.06
CA SER A 455 -26.17 -12.50 0.21
C SER A 455 -26.69 -13.09 -1.08
N GLU A 456 -26.39 -12.44 -2.20
CA GLU A 456 -26.79 -12.89 -3.54
C GLU A 456 -26.19 -14.26 -3.87
N HIS A 457 -24.87 -14.40 -3.78
CA HIS A 457 -24.20 -15.64 -4.18
C HIS A 457 -24.49 -16.82 -3.26
N GLY A 458 -24.71 -16.56 -1.98
CA GLY A 458 -25.15 -17.58 -1.01
C GLY A 458 -26.65 -17.82 -1.03
N LEU A 459 -27.42 -17.03 -1.81
CA LEU A 459 -28.88 -16.97 -1.79
C LEU A 459 -29.43 -17.12 -0.37
N MET A 460 -28.99 -16.25 0.53
CA MET A 460 -29.34 -16.38 1.95
C MET A 460 -29.64 -15.05 2.62
N ILE A 461 -30.65 -15.06 3.47
CA ILE A 461 -31.00 -13.99 4.39
C ILE A 461 -30.53 -14.39 5.79
N ARG A 462 -29.84 -13.48 6.47
CA ARG A 462 -29.29 -13.66 7.82
C ARG A 462 -29.90 -12.60 8.74
N TRP A 463 -30.33 -13.03 9.92
CA TRP A 463 -30.93 -12.17 10.94
C TRP A 463 -30.13 -12.24 12.23
N TRP A 464 -29.82 -11.09 12.81
CA TRP A 464 -29.20 -10.95 14.12
C TRP A 464 -30.18 -10.26 15.06
N SER A 465 -30.73 -11.01 16.00
CA SER A 465 -31.52 -10.47 17.11
C SER A 465 -30.58 -9.99 18.20
N LEU A 466 -30.58 -8.69 18.45
CA LEU A 466 -29.67 -8.01 19.36
C LEU A 466 -30.36 -7.56 20.66
N GLY A 467 -31.69 -7.64 20.70
CA GLY A 467 -32.53 -7.23 21.81
C GLY A 467 -32.98 -5.77 21.67
N SER A 468 -34.03 -5.39 22.39
CA SER A 468 -34.53 -4.02 22.39
C SER A 468 -33.46 -3.07 22.93
N VAL A 469 -33.28 -1.96 22.22
CA VAL A 469 -32.38 -0.87 22.63
C VAL A 469 -30.93 -1.34 22.88
N TRP A 470 -30.49 -2.34 22.11
CA TRP A 470 -29.16 -2.95 22.26
C TRP A 470 -28.00 -1.97 22.09
N TRP A 471 -28.23 -0.84 21.43
CA TRP A 471 -27.26 0.25 21.26
C TRP A 471 -27.09 1.13 22.52
N GLU A 472 -28.02 1.12 23.49
CA GLU A 472 -27.86 1.85 24.76
C GLU A 472 -27.01 1.08 25.77
N LYS A 473 -26.97 -0.26 25.66
CA LYS A 473 -26.03 -1.09 26.40
C LYS A 473 -24.65 -0.99 25.76
N LEU A 474 -23.97 0.14 26.00
CA LEU A 474 -22.59 0.44 25.61
C LEU A 474 -21.54 -0.45 26.31
N SER A 475 -21.78 -1.76 26.44
CA SER A 475 -20.70 -2.68 26.75
C SER A 475 -19.81 -2.74 25.51
N ARG A 476 -18.57 -2.25 25.61
CA ARG A 476 -17.53 -2.31 24.56
C ARG A 476 -17.04 -3.75 24.36
N ASN A 477 -17.97 -4.67 24.11
CA ASN A 477 -17.68 -6.06 23.82
C ASN A 477 -17.76 -6.25 22.30
N PHE A 478 -16.60 -6.35 21.66
CA PHE A 478 -16.48 -6.59 20.21
C PHE A 478 -16.39 -8.07 19.85
N VAL A 479 -16.74 -8.98 20.77
CA VAL A 479 -16.90 -10.40 20.44
C VAL A 479 -17.97 -10.50 19.33
N PRO A 480 -17.62 -11.07 18.15
CA PRO A 480 -18.54 -11.15 17.04
C PRO A 480 -19.83 -11.88 17.42
N VAL A 481 -20.97 -11.24 17.18
CA VAL A 481 -22.27 -11.84 17.47
C VAL A 481 -22.67 -12.75 16.32
N GLN A 482 -22.93 -14.01 16.67
CA GLN A 482 -23.35 -15.04 15.72
C GLN A 482 -24.74 -14.76 15.17
N CYS A 483 -24.96 -15.19 13.93
CA CYS A 483 -26.26 -15.10 13.27
C CYS A 483 -27.33 -15.85 14.07
N THR A 484 -28.46 -15.20 14.34
CA THR A 484 -29.59 -15.78 15.09
C THR A 484 -30.44 -16.69 14.23
N LYS A 485 -30.68 -16.31 12.97
CA LYS A 485 -31.47 -17.09 12.03
C LYS A 485 -30.95 -16.93 10.61
N LEU A 486 -30.94 -18.05 9.88
CA LEU A 486 -30.56 -18.11 8.47
C LEU A 486 -31.72 -18.68 7.65
N ILE A 487 -32.01 -18.05 6.51
CA ILE A 487 -33.06 -18.43 5.57
C ILE A 487 -32.42 -18.55 4.19
N PHE A 488 -32.57 -19.70 3.53
CA PHE A 488 -32.17 -19.84 2.13
C PHE A 488 -33.28 -19.32 1.21
N VAL A 489 -32.87 -18.53 0.23
CA VAL A 489 -33.72 -17.93 -0.80
C VAL A 489 -33.73 -18.87 -2.00
N PRO A 490 -34.90 -19.30 -2.51
CA PRO A 490 -34.96 -20.12 -3.70
C PRO A 490 -34.47 -19.32 -4.92
N PRO A 491 -33.67 -19.92 -5.83
CA PRO A 491 -33.25 -19.25 -7.06
C PRO A 491 -34.48 -19.02 -7.96
N SER A 492 -34.87 -17.76 -8.14
CA SER A 492 -35.86 -17.27 -9.12
C SER A 492 -35.21 -16.63 -10.36
N GLU A 493 -35.99 -16.36 -11.41
CA GLU A 493 -35.52 -15.83 -12.72
C GLU A 493 -34.79 -14.46 -12.65
N GLY A 494 -34.79 -13.79 -11.49
CA GLY A 494 -34.11 -12.51 -11.25
C GLY A 494 -32.68 -12.59 -10.67
N PHE A 495 -32.16 -13.79 -10.35
CA PHE A 495 -30.83 -13.95 -9.70
C PHE A 495 -29.68 -14.28 -10.68
N SER A 496 -29.89 -14.18 -11.99
CA SER A 496 -28.85 -14.43 -12.99
C SER A 496 -28.13 -13.13 -13.40
N PRO A 497 -26.77 -13.07 -13.36
CA PRO A 497 -26.00 -11.93 -13.89
C PRO A 497 -26.22 -11.70 -15.38
N LYS A 498 -26.77 -12.68 -16.10
CA LYS A 498 -27.01 -12.66 -17.56
C LYS A 498 -28.49 -12.51 -17.93
N SER A 499 -29.42 -12.49 -16.97
CA SER A 499 -30.84 -12.25 -17.26
C SER A 499 -31.07 -10.76 -17.49
N SER A 500 -30.88 -10.36 -18.75
CA SER A 500 -31.51 -9.22 -19.42
C SER A 500 -31.32 -7.83 -18.80
N ARG A 501 -30.06 -7.35 -18.77
CA ARG A 501 -29.74 -5.90 -18.77
C ARG A 501 -30.47 -5.10 -19.87
N SER A 502 -30.97 -5.75 -20.94
CA SER A 502 -31.75 -5.11 -22.00
C SER A 502 -33.24 -4.95 -21.69
N SER A 503 -33.80 -5.65 -20.70
CA SER A 503 -35.25 -5.62 -20.42
C SER A 503 -35.68 -4.46 -19.50
N VAL A 504 -34.73 -3.91 -18.73
CA VAL A 504 -35.01 -2.90 -17.70
C VAL A 504 -35.15 -1.48 -18.29
N MET A 505 -34.34 -1.12 -19.30
CA MET A 505 -34.49 0.14 -20.03
C MET A 505 -35.80 0.23 -20.83
N ALA A 506 -36.34 -0.91 -21.29
CA ALA A 506 -37.60 -0.96 -22.02
C ALA A 506 -38.81 -0.59 -21.14
N ASN A 507 -38.83 -1.02 -19.88
CA ASN A 507 -39.94 -0.74 -18.96
C ASN A 507 -39.90 0.70 -18.39
N ILE A 508 -38.73 1.32 -18.29
CA ILE A 508 -38.59 2.69 -17.78
C ILE A 508 -39.08 3.71 -18.83
N MET A 509 -38.89 3.42 -20.12
CA MET A 509 -39.38 4.31 -21.19
C MET A 509 -40.89 4.20 -21.46
N GLU A 510 -41.58 3.18 -20.94
CA GLU A 510 -43.01 2.99 -21.16
C GLU A 510 -43.92 3.70 -20.12
N HIS A 511 -43.36 4.19 -19.01
CA HIS A 511 -44.14 4.75 -17.90
C HIS A 511 -43.96 6.26 -17.64
N ASP A 512 -43.49 7.05 -18.62
CA ASP A 512 -43.56 8.52 -18.55
C ASP A 512 -44.91 9.04 -19.05
N GLY A 513 -45.93 8.89 -18.20
CA GLY A 513 -47.17 9.65 -18.27
C GLY A 513 -47.08 10.90 -17.39
N GLN A 514 -46.64 12.02 -17.98
CA GLN A 514 -46.89 13.42 -17.59
C GLN A 514 -47.23 13.71 -16.10
N GLY A 515 -46.24 14.20 -15.35
CA GLY A 515 -46.44 14.83 -14.04
C GLY A 515 -45.35 15.86 -13.74
N ASN A 516 -45.68 17.15 -13.89
CA ASN A 516 -44.85 18.32 -13.64
C ASN A 516 -44.14 18.31 -12.27
N LEU A 517 -42.81 18.45 -12.26
CA LEU A 517 -42.06 19.01 -11.13
C LEU A 517 -40.87 19.83 -11.65
N GLN A 518 -41.14 21.11 -11.93
CA GLN A 518 -40.12 22.16 -11.99
C GLN A 518 -40.36 23.09 -10.79
N GLU A 519 -39.27 23.60 -10.24
CA GLU A 519 -39.16 24.59 -9.14
C GLU A 519 -39.10 24.03 -7.71
N ASN A 520 -37.87 23.74 -7.26
CA ASN A 520 -37.26 24.32 -6.04
C ASN A 520 -35.86 23.73 -5.83
N ALA A 521 -34.93 24.05 -6.73
CA ALA A 521 -33.51 23.71 -6.61
C ALA A 521 -32.74 24.87 -5.96
N SER A 522 -32.97 25.13 -4.67
CA SER A 522 -32.15 26.06 -3.89
C SER A 522 -32.27 25.76 -2.40
N SER A 523 -31.56 24.71 -1.95
CA SER A 523 -31.09 24.42 -0.57
C SER A 523 -31.12 22.92 -0.20
N LEU A 524 -30.67 22.04 -1.11
CA LEU A 524 -30.42 20.65 -0.72
C LEU A 524 -29.13 20.58 0.11
N SER A 525 -29.20 19.96 1.28
CA SER A 525 -28.00 19.72 2.10
C SER A 525 -27.10 18.69 1.42
N TYR A 526 -25.80 18.73 1.67
CA TYR A 526 -24.83 17.78 1.09
C TYR A 526 -25.21 16.31 1.35
N ALA A 527 -25.90 16.04 2.46
CA ALA A 527 -26.42 14.73 2.80
C ALA A 527 -27.67 14.31 2.01
N ASP A 528 -28.49 15.27 1.57
CA ASP A 528 -29.58 14.99 0.66
C ASP A 528 -29.04 14.67 -0.74
N SER A 529 -27.97 15.31 -1.18
CA SER A 529 -27.22 14.91 -2.38
C SER A 529 -26.64 13.51 -2.24
N LEU A 530 -26.01 13.17 -1.11
CA LEU A 530 -25.45 11.83 -0.84
C LEU A 530 -26.54 10.74 -0.78
N LYS A 531 -27.71 11.05 -0.21
CA LYS A 531 -28.90 10.19 -0.26
C LYS A 531 -29.42 10.03 -1.69
N LEU A 532 -29.46 11.10 -2.47
CA LEU A 532 -29.88 11.05 -3.87
C LEU A 532 -28.89 10.22 -4.71
N VAL A 533 -27.59 10.34 -4.44
CA VAL A 533 -26.51 9.57 -5.06
C VAL A 533 -26.67 8.08 -4.73
N ILE A 534 -26.86 7.72 -3.46
CA ILE A 534 -27.12 6.32 -3.04
C ILE A 534 -28.45 5.78 -3.62
N HIS A 535 -29.47 6.63 -3.72
CA HIS A 535 -30.78 6.25 -4.22
C HIS A 535 -30.80 6.06 -5.74
N ASN A 536 -30.02 6.85 -6.50
CA ASN A 536 -29.97 6.80 -7.96
C ASN A 536 -28.86 5.88 -8.51
N LEU A 537 -27.93 5.45 -7.66
CA LEU A 537 -26.98 4.37 -7.91
C LEU A 537 -27.61 2.96 -7.89
N ASP A 538 -28.90 2.86 -7.60
CA ASP A 538 -29.47 1.63 -7.08
C ASP A 538 -29.71 0.55 -8.14
N LEU A 539 -28.64 -0.21 -8.37
CA LEU A 539 -28.68 -1.52 -8.98
C LEU A 539 -28.68 -2.65 -7.94
N SER A 540 -28.90 -2.31 -6.67
CA SER A 540 -28.66 -3.18 -5.53
C SER A 540 -29.92 -3.89 -5.06
N TYR A 541 -29.74 -5.02 -4.38
CA TYR A 541 -30.82 -5.68 -3.66
C TYR A 541 -31.25 -4.79 -2.48
N ARG A 542 -32.55 -4.64 -2.25
CA ARG A 542 -33.09 -3.95 -1.07
C ARG A 542 -33.84 -4.91 -0.16
N LEU A 543 -33.74 -4.64 1.14
CA LEU A 543 -34.47 -5.34 2.20
C LEU A 543 -35.41 -4.33 2.87
N GLU A 544 -36.69 -4.46 2.59
CA GLU A 544 -37.74 -3.59 3.12
C GLU A 544 -38.58 -4.34 4.14
N TRP A 545 -38.95 -3.67 5.23
CA TRP A 545 -39.78 -4.25 6.26
C TRP A 545 -41.24 -4.01 5.94
N VAL A 546 -41.98 -5.08 5.66
CA VAL A 546 -43.40 -5.05 5.26
C VAL A 546 -44.34 -5.48 6.39
N GLY A 547 -43.81 -5.83 7.56
CA GLY A 547 -44.55 -6.19 8.77
C GLY A 547 -43.62 -6.61 9.91
N GLU A 548 -44.20 -6.97 11.05
CA GLU A 548 -43.42 -7.48 12.19
C GLU A 548 -42.66 -8.76 11.80
N ARG A 549 -41.33 -8.70 11.89
CA ARG A 549 -40.42 -9.79 11.50
C ARG A 549 -40.62 -10.29 10.07
N LYS A 550 -41.09 -9.44 9.15
CA LYS A 550 -41.30 -9.82 7.75
C LYS A 550 -40.55 -8.86 6.82
N VAL A 551 -39.71 -9.41 5.96
CA VAL A 551 -38.84 -8.65 5.07
C VAL A 551 -39.11 -9.00 3.61
N LEU A 552 -39.32 -7.98 2.80
CA LEU A 552 -39.43 -8.02 1.36
C LEU A 552 -38.05 -7.81 0.75
N LEU A 553 -37.62 -8.74 -0.11
CA LEU A 553 -36.42 -8.61 -0.91
C LEU A 553 -36.82 -8.09 -2.29
N THR A 554 -36.33 -6.91 -2.66
CA THR A 554 -36.55 -6.33 -3.99
C THR A 554 -35.24 -6.11 -4.73
N ARG A 555 -35.31 -6.06 -6.06
CA ARG A 555 -34.21 -5.65 -6.93
C ARG A 555 -34.79 -4.84 -8.08
N HIS A 556 -34.37 -3.58 -8.25
CA HIS A 556 -34.92 -2.66 -9.26
C HIS A 556 -36.46 -2.54 -9.21
N GLY A 557 -37.05 -2.54 -8.01
CA GLY A 557 -38.50 -2.47 -7.83
C GLY A 557 -39.27 -3.78 -8.10
N LEU A 558 -38.60 -4.85 -8.57
CA LEU A 558 -39.18 -6.18 -8.67
C LEU A 558 -39.11 -6.91 -7.32
N GLU A 559 -40.26 -7.41 -6.85
CA GLU A 559 -40.34 -8.29 -5.68
C GLU A 559 -39.75 -9.66 -6.01
N LEU A 560 -38.65 -10.02 -5.34
CA LEU A 560 -38.03 -11.34 -5.44
C LEU A 560 -38.64 -12.33 -4.43
N GLY A 561 -39.22 -11.81 -3.35
CA GLY A 561 -40.00 -12.57 -2.40
C GLY A 561 -40.08 -11.91 -1.03
N THR A 562 -41.05 -12.36 -0.24
CA THR A 562 -41.23 -11.92 1.14
C THR A 562 -40.92 -13.06 2.12
N PHE A 563 -40.09 -12.80 3.12
CA PHE A 563 -39.55 -13.79 4.06
C PHE A 563 -39.89 -13.47 5.52
N GLN A 564 -40.22 -14.49 6.30
CA GLN A 564 -40.51 -14.38 7.73
C GLN A 564 -39.26 -14.68 8.59
N LEU A 565 -38.82 -13.69 9.36
CA LEU A 565 -37.69 -13.74 10.30
C LEU A 565 -38.07 -14.31 11.66
#